data_AF-A0A0S8AHT6-F1
#
_entry.id   AF-A0A0S8AHT6-F1
#
_cell.length_a   1.000
_cell.length_b   1.000
_cell.length_c   1.000
_cell.angle_alpha   90.00
_cell.angle_beta   90.00
_cell.angle_gamma   90.00
#
_symmetry.space_group_name_H-M   'P 1'
#
loop_
_entity.id
_entity.type
_entity.pdbx_description
1 polymer ?
#
loop_
_entity_poly.entity_id
_entity_poly.type
_entity_poly.pdbx_seq_one_letter_code
_entity_poly.pdbx_strand_id
1 'polypeptide(L)'
;MADTVESTERVLRQSGRDFLIDFYTALRSLKLYPVENEQVQRALDEVTESANTLLGIEDELEVKVSGEFIFVNATRLRLNLDNFASFSHV
;
A
#
# COMPACT_ATOMS: atom_id res chain seq x y z
N MET A 1 -8.35 26.83 -5.49
CA MET A 1 -6.97 26.37 -5.28
C MET A 1 -6.82 25.53 -4.01
N ALA A 2 -7.46 25.88 -2.87
CA ALA A 2 -7.44 25.05 -1.66
C ALA A 2 -8.14 23.68 -1.81
N ASP A 3 -9.31 23.62 -2.47
CA ASP A 3 -10.06 22.36 -2.69
C ASP A 3 -9.30 21.27 -3.45
N THR A 4 -8.49 21.67 -4.44
CA THR A 4 -7.73 20.73 -5.29
C THR A 4 -6.61 20.06 -4.50
N VAL A 5 -5.94 20.81 -3.61
CA VAL A 5 -4.85 20.30 -2.78
C VAL A 5 -5.37 19.31 -1.72
N GLU A 6 -6.50 19.63 -1.07
CA GLU A 6 -7.14 18.73 -0.10
C GLU A 6 -7.60 17.41 -0.75
N SER A 7 -8.10 17.51 -1.98
CA SER A 7 -8.51 16.34 -2.78
C SER A 7 -7.31 15.44 -3.12
N THR A 8 -6.19 16.03 -3.56
CA THR A 8 -4.95 15.29 -3.85
C THR A 8 -4.40 14.60 -2.61
N GLU A 9 -4.37 15.28 -1.46
CA GLU A 9 -3.87 14.72 -0.20
C GLU A 9 -4.73 13.55 0.29
N ARG A 10 -6.05 13.61 0.07
CA ARG A 10 -6.97 12.50 0.36
C ARG A 10 -6.73 11.31 -0.56
N VAL A 11 -6.51 11.55 -1.85
CA VAL A 11 -6.18 10.49 -2.82
C VAL A 11 -4.85 9.84 -2.44
N LEU A 12 -3.81 10.63 -2.12
CA LEU A 12 -2.50 10.14 -1.72
C LEU A 12 -2.58 9.25 -0.47
N ARG A 13 -3.37 9.65 0.54
CA ARG A 13 -3.65 8.80 1.71
C ARG A 13 -4.30 7.47 1.36
N GLN A 14 -5.27 7.49 0.45
CA GLN A 14 -5.99 6.29 0.05
C GLN A 14 -5.08 5.37 -0.76
N SER A 15 -4.44 5.88 -1.82
CA SER A 15 -3.48 5.13 -2.63
C SER A 15 -2.32 4.58 -1.80
N GLY A 16 -1.82 5.35 -0.82
CA GLY A 16 -0.77 4.92 0.09
C GLY A 16 -1.21 3.76 0.98
N ARG A 17 -2.47 3.77 1.44
CA ARG A 17 -3.04 2.65 2.20
C ARG A 17 -3.18 1.41 1.34
N ASP A 18 -3.67 1.56 0.12
CA ASP A 18 -3.90 0.44 -0.81
C ASP A 18 -2.55 -0.24 -1.14
N PHE A 19 -1.52 0.55 -1.46
CA PHE A 19 -0.16 0.04 -1.65
C PHE A 19 0.36 -0.79 -0.46
N LEU A 20 0.13 -0.34 0.78
CA LEU A 20 0.56 -1.11 1.96
C LEU A 20 -0.20 -2.43 2.13
N ILE A 21 -1.46 -2.48 1.72
CA ILE A 21 -2.27 -3.69 1.74
C ILE A 21 -1.77 -4.69 0.71
N ASP A 22 -1.53 -4.23 -0.51
CA ASP A 22 -0.99 -5.07 -1.58
C ASP A 22 0.40 -5.59 -1.18
N PHE A 23 1.25 -4.71 -0.62
CA PHE A 23 2.59 -5.07 -0.19
C PHE A 23 2.59 -6.15 0.88
N TYR A 24 1.75 -6.01 1.90
CA TYR A 24 1.59 -7.05 2.92
C TYR A 24 1.03 -8.35 2.34
N THR A 25 0.07 -8.27 1.42
CA THR A 25 -0.54 -9.43 0.76
C THR A 25 0.48 -10.20 -0.08
N ALA A 26 1.34 -9.50 -0.81
CA ALA A 26 2.46 -10.08 -1.54
C ALA A 26 3.46 -10.77 -0.60
N LEU A 27 3.87 -10.11 0.49
CA LEU A 27 4.77 -10.71 1.49
C LEU A 27 4.15 -11.96 2.14
N ARG A 28 2.86 -11.93 2.47
CA ARG A 28 2.14 -13.07 3.03
C ARG A 28 2.06 -14.22 2.03
N SER A 29 1.77 -13.94 0.76
CA SER A 29 1.69 -14.95 -0.29
C SER A 29 3.07 -15.59 -0.55
N LEU A 30 4.14 -14.79 -0.62
CA LEU A 30 5.53 -15.25 -0.75
C LEU A 30 5.98 -16.14 0.43
N LYS A 31 5.42 -15.93 1.62
CA LYS A 31 5.69 -16.78 2.78
C LYS A 31 5.03 -18.16 2.67
N LEU A 32 3.95 -18.28 1.91
CA LEU A 32 3.14 -19.50 1.80
C LEU A 32 3.42 -20.30 0.52
N TYR A 33 3.81 -19.64 -0.56
CA TYR A 33 3.95 -20.22 -1.88
C TYR A 33 5.25 -19.75 -2.55
N PRO A 34 5.81 -20.56 -3.48
CA PRO A 34 6.95 -20.13 -4.29
C PRO A 34 6.57 -18.98 -5.23
N VAL A 35 7.56 -18.25 -5.73
CA VAL A 35 7.34 -17.04 -6.54
C VAL A 35 6.57 -17.32 -7.83
N GLU A 36 6.75 -18.50 -8.43
CA GLU A 36 6.09 -18.94 -9.66
C GLU A 36 4.59 -19.23 -9.47
N ASN A 37 4.10 -19.27 -8.23
CA ASN A 37 2.69 -19.49 -7.95
C ASN A 37 1.85 -18.33 -8.47
N GLU A 38 0.74 -18.62 -9.16
CA GLU A 38 -0.14 -17.59 -9.72
C GLU A 38 -0.66 -16.60 -8.68
N GLN A 39 -0.94 -17.03 -7.45
CA GLN A 39 -1.38 -16.13 -6.38
C GLN A 39 -0.28 -15.14 -5.99
N VAL A 40 0.99 -15.59 -5.97
CA VAL A 40 2.13 -14.72 -5.68
C VAL A 40 2.35 -13.73 -6.82
N GLN A 41 2.31 -14.21 -8.07
CA GLN A 41 2.43 -13.35 -9.24
C GLN A 41 1.36 -12.25 -9.24
N ARG A 42 0.08 -12.61 -9.02
CA ARG A 42 -1.01 -11.62 -8.94
C ARG A 42 -0.81 -10.60 -7.82
N ALA A 43 -0.39 -11.05 -6.63
CA ALA A 43 -0.14 -10.13 -5.52
C ALA A 43 1.05 -9.18 -5.81
N LEU A 44 2.05 -9.62 -6.58
CA LEU A 44 3.16 -8.76 -7.02
C LEU A 44 2.73 -7.78 -8.11
N ASP A 45 1.83 -8.19 -9.01
CA ASP A 45 1.23 -7.30 -10.01
C ASP A 45 0.41 -6.19 -9.32
N GLU A 46 -0.39 -6.54 -8.30
CA GLU A 46 -1.17 -5.58 -7.49
C GLU A 46 -0.25 -4.55 -6.81
N VAL A 47 0.87 -4.98 -6.20
CA VAL A 47 1.88 -4.07 -5.63
C VAL A 47 2.46 -3.13 -6.69
N THR A 48 2.72 -3.66 -7.89
CA THR A 48 3.28 -2.86 -8.98
C THR A 48 2.29 -1.82 -9.48
N GLU A 49 1.01 -2.18 -9.60
CA GLU A 49 -0.06 -1.29 -10.01
C GLU A 49 -0.29 -0.16 -8.99
N SER A 50 -0.36 -0.48 -7.69
CA SER A 50 -0.53 0.54 -6.66
C SER A 50 0.70 1.43 -6.48
N ALA A 51 1.91 0.89 -6.65
CA ALA A 51 3.15 1.69 -6.70
C ALA A 51 3.15 2.67 -7.88
N ASN A 52 2.79 2.22 -9.08
CA ASN A 52 2.69 3.07 -10.26
C ASN A 52 1.61 4.15 -10.11
N THR A 53 0.51 3.83 -9.43
CA THR A 53 -0.55 4.80 -9.12
C THR A 53 -0.01 5.92 -8.23
N LEU A 54 0.77 5.59 -7.19
CA LEU A 54 1.42 6.57 -6.33
C LEU A 54 2.46 7.40 -7.09
N LEU A 55 3.28 6.74 -7.90
CA LEU A 55 4.28 7.41 -8.74
C LEU A 55 3.66 8.34 -9.80
N GLY A 56 2.41 8.09 -10.21
CA GLY A 56 1.65 8.97 -11.09
C GLY A 56 1.12 10.23 -10.39
N ILE A 57 1.07 10.25 -9.06
CA ILE A 57 0.63 11.38 -8.25
C ILE A 57 1.84 12.19 -7.76
N GLU A 58 2.90 11.51 -7.31
CA GLU A 58 4.16 12.09 -6.86
C GLU A 58 5.33 11.35 -7.50
N ASP A 59 6.35 12.06 -8.00
CA ASP A 59 7.45 11.46 -8.79
C ASP A 59 8.31 10.44 -8.03
N GLU A 60 8.23 10.43 -6.70
CA GLU A 60 8.99 9.52 -5.83
C GLU A 60 8.05 8.76 -4.90
N LEU A 61 8.47 7.54 -4.51
CA LEU A 61 7.80 6.72 -3.49
C LEU A 61 8.78 6.39 -2.37
N GLU A 62 8.61 7.05 -1.22
CA GLU A 62 9.34 6.85 0.01
C GLU A 62 8.46 6.14 1.02
N VAL A 63 8.92 4.98 1.50
CA VAL A 63 8.25 4.22 2.56
C VAL A 63 9.15 4.19 3.80
N LYS A 64 8.66 4.76 4.91
CA LYS A 64 9.36 4.74 6.21
C LYS A 64 8.51 4.08 7.27
N VAL A 65 9.13 3.30 8.16
CA VAL A 65 8.47 2.71 9.32
C VAL A 65 9.01 3.37 10.58
N SER A 66 8.12 3.82 11.47
CA SER A 66 8.50 4.36 12.78
C SER A 66 7.47 3.95 13.84
N GLY A 67 7.83 2.99 14.68
CA GLY A 67 6.94 2.43 15.71
C GLY A 67 5.69 1.81 15.07
N GLU A 68 4.51 2.29 15.46
CA GLU A 68 3.20 1.84 14.95
C GLU A 68 2.73 2.59 13.69
N PHE A 69 3.63 3.29 13.00
CA PHE A 69 3.28 4.11 11.85
C PHE A 69 4.14 3.77 10.64
N ILE A 70 3.49 3.77 9.49
CA ILE A 70 4.17 3.83 8.20
C ILE A 70 3.94 5.23 7.63
N PHE A 71 4.97 5.74 6.97
CA PHE A 71 4.90 6.95 6.17
C PHE A 71 5.08 6.57 4.72
N VAL A 72 4.20 7.09 3.87
CA VAL A 72 4.31 7.05 2.41
C VAL A 72 4.42 8.50 1.95
N ASN A 73 5.57 8.92 1.43
CA ASN A 73 5.82 10.31 0.98
C ASN A 73 5.35 11.38 1.98
N ALA A 74 5.80 11.27 3.24
CA ALA A 74 5.36 12.12 4.38
C ALA A 74 3.90 11.96 4.85
N THR A 75 3.07 11.20 4.14
CA THR A 75 1.72 10.84 4.59
C THR A 75 1.79 9.76 5.66
N ARG A 76 1.33 10.09 6.87
CA ARG A 76 1.31 9.16 8.02
C ARG A 76 0.09 8.23 7.97
N LEU A 77 0.35 6.93 7.90
CA LEU A 77 -0.62 5.86 8.00
C LEU A 77 -0.39 5.08 9.30
N ARG A 78 -1.44 4.88 10.09
CA ARG A 78 -1.35 4.06 11.31
C ARG A 78 -1.40 2.58 10.93
N LEU A 79 -0.36 1.83 11.29
CA LEU A 79 -0.35 0.38 11.21
C LEU A 79 -1.21 -0.17 12.35
N ASN A 80 -2.46 -0.51 12.07
CA ASN A 80 -3.25 -1.37 12.97
C ASN A 80 -3.16 -2.80 12.44
N LEU A 81 -2.05 -3.49 12.74
CA LEU A 81 -1.83 -4.88 12.32
C LEU A 81 -2.81 -5.86 12.99
N ASP A 82 -3.37 -5.48 14.14
CA ASP A 82 -4.36 -6.26 14.88
C ASP A 82 -5.64 -6.52 14.08
N ASN A 83 -5.95 -5.62 13.12
CA ASN A 83 -7.10 -5.70 12.24
C ASN A 83 -6.74 -6.29 10.85
N PHE A 84 -5.46 -6.49 10.57
CA PHE A 84 -4.97 -7.06 9.31
C PHE A 84 -5.13 -8.58 9.22
N ALA A 85 -5.35 -9.24 10.36
CA ALA A 85 -5.81 -10.63 10.40
C ALA A 85 -7.30 -10.77 9.96
N SER A 86 -8.03 -9.66 9.82
CA SER A 86 -9.49 -9.64 9.65
C SER A 86 -9.96 -9.08 8.30
N PHE A 87 -9.24 -9.36 7.21
CA PHE A 87 -9.83 -9.23 5.87
C PHE A 87 -10.00 -10.62 5.23
N SER A 88 -11.10 -11.27 5.61
CA SER A 88 -11.88 -12.03 4.64
C SER A 88 -12.69 -11.01 3.84
N HIS A 89 -12.65 -11.10 2.51
CA HIS A 89 -13.55 -10.36 1.63
C HIS A 89 -15.00 -10.43 2.15
N VAL A 90 -15.67 -9.27 2.23
CA VAL A 90 -17.14 -9.18 2.16
C VAL A 90 -17.47 -8.20 1.06
#